data_AF-A0A1H9L4D9-F1
#
_entry.id   AF-A0A1H9L4D9-F1
#
_cell.length_a   1.000
_cell.length_b   1.000
_cell.length_c   1.000
_cell.angle_alpha   90.00
_cell.angle_beta   90.00
_cell.angle_gamma   90.00
#
_symmetry.space_group_name_H-M   'P 1'
#
loop_
_entity.id
_entity.type
_entity.pdbx_description
1 polymer ?
#
loop_
_entity_poly.entity_id
_entity_poly.type
_entity_poly.pdbx_seq_one_letter_code
_entity_poly.pdbx_strand_id
1 'polypeptide(L)'
;METRRLTLRPLTESDVDSVTALHADPEVMRFLDPAPVENYLGGGFHAAHEKATGRFAGWFEFRATGSGDVELGYRLHRASWGRGYATEGGKALVDHGFAAGGVRRVVATTMAVNARSRRVLEKCGLRHVRTFHVEFPDPLPGAEYGEVEYALTKEEWQRAQGEAMWDTDSVDLDAYFARTGASASSSLTELHEAHVRAIPFENIDVMLGLVPSLDLVDIQAKLVERRRGGYCYEHQLLFTGVLERLGYTVQRRMSRVMTGPRTHMMSIVDGHLVDVGFGAGMLHPMPLVDGAVVDQAGWPHRLRREGRRWVLEKQAEDGWELMHAFEDDVEQRPVDYAMANYYVATHERSPFSNRLVVMRLEPGLSRRLVGSELTIEHAGRQPEFSQVDDLAETLDSLDITLTEGELSHIGSTLGTFGAPRS
;
A
#
# COMPACT_ATOMS: atom_id res chain seq x y z
N MET A 1 -4.27 -7.10 -28.71
CA MET A 1 -4.46 -7.12 -27.24
C MET A 1 -5.79 -7.77 -26.93
N GLU A 2 -5.89 -8.49 -25.83
CA GLU A 2 -7.15 -9.08 -25.37
C GLU A 2 -7.52 -8.59 -23.98
N THR A 3 -8.80 -8.40 -23.74
CA THR A 3 -9.37 -8.12 -22.42
C THR A 3 -10.27 -9.30 -21.99
N ARG A 4 -11.02 -9.14 -20.90
CA ARG A 4 -11.97 -10.17 -20.44
C ARG A 4 -13.03 -10.48 -21.50
N ARG A 5 -13.56 -9.46 -22.17
CA ARG A 5 -14.72 -9.56 -23.08
C ARG A 5 -14.46 -9.07 -24.50
N LEU A 6 -13.35 -8.37 -24.73
CA LEU A 6 -13.02 -7.78 -26.04
C LEU A 6 -11.70 -8.31 -26.58
N THR A 7 -11.63 -8.36 -27.91
CA THR A 7 -10.37 -8.46 -28.65
C THR A 7 -10.13 -7.14 -29.35
N LEU A 8 -8.98 -6.52 -29.08
CA LEU A 8 -8.53 -5.27 -29.70
C LEU A 8 -7.39 -5.58 -30.68
N ARG A 9 -7.63 -5.32 -31.97
CA ARG A 9 -6.62 -5.48 -33.03
C ARG A 9 -6.54 -4.20 -33.88
N PRO A 10 -5.42 -3.89 -34.54
CA PRO A 10 -5.35 -2.74 -35.43
C PRO A 10 -6.53 -2.69 -36.42
N LEU A 11 -7.06 -1.48 -36.65
CA LEU A 11 -8.03 -1.26 -37.73
C LEU A 11 -7.35 -1.48 -39.09
N THR A 12 -8.08 -2.14 -39.98
CA THR A 12 -7.64 -2.49 -41.34
C THR A 12 -8.72 -2.13 -42.36
N GLU A 13 -8.40 -2.20 -43.64
CA GLU A 13 -9.36 -1.92 -44.72
C GLU A 13 -10.64 -2.78 -44.63
N SER A 14 -10.57 -4.00 -44.07
CA SER A 14 -11.75 -4.84 -43.89
C SER A 14 -12.77 -4.29 -42.88
N ASP A 15 -12.39 -3.29 -42.08
CA ASP A 15 -13.24 -2.69 -41.06
C ASP A 15 -13.98 -1.45 -41.54
N VAL A 16 -13.69 -0.97 -42.76
CA VAL A 16 -14.24 0.29 -43.32
C VAL A 16 -15.77 0.30 -43.28
N ASP A 17 -16.43 -0.77 -43.71
CA ASP A 17 -17.90 -0.85 -43.69
C ASP A 17 -18.47 -0.76 -42.27
N SER A 18 -17.79 -1.40 -41.31
CA SER A 18 -18.22 -1.39 -39.90
C SER A 18 -18.05 -0.02 -39.26
N VAL A 19 -16.94 0.68 -39.56
CA VAL A 19 -16.68 2.04 -39.09
C VAL A 19 -17.62 3.04 -39.78
N THR A 20 -17.90 2.86 -41.07
CA THR A 20 -18.87 3.67 -41.81
C THR A 20 -20.27 3.55 -41.19
N ALA A 21 -20.74 2.33 -40.94
CA ALA A 21 -22.02 2.09 -40.27
C ALA A 21 -22.06 2.69 -38.86
N LEU A 22 -20.95 2.65 -38.12
CA LEU A 22 -20.83 3.29 -36.81
C LEU A 22 -20.97 4.82 -36.90
N HIS A 23 -20.39 5.46 -37.92
CA HIS A 23 -20.43 6.92 -38.11
C HIS A 23 -21.76 7.40 -38.69
N ALA A 24 -22.55 6.50 -39.29
CA ALA A 24 -23.89 6.82 -39.78
C ALA A 24 -24.94 6.96 -38.66
N ASP A 25 -24.65 6.51 -37.43
CA ASP A 25 -25.57 6.64 -36.29
C ASP A 25 -25.48 8.06 -35.67
N PRO A 26 -26.54 8.89 -35.75
CA PRO A 26 -26.50 10.25 -35.22
C PRO A 26 -26.30 10.33 -33.71
N GLU A 27 -26.72 9.32 -32.96
CA GLU A 27 -26.50 9.28 -31.50
C GLU A 27 -25.02 9.02 -31.18
N VAL A 28 -24.33 8.23 -32.01
CA VAL A 28 -22.89 8.00 -31.87
C VAL A 28 -22.11 9.27 -32.24
N MET A 29 -22.54 9.98 -33.27
CA MET A 29 -21.88 11.19 -33.77
C MET A 29 -22.29 12.49 -33.07
N ARG A 30 -23.20 12.43 -32.10
CA ARG A 30 -23.79 13.60 -31.41
C ARG A 30 -22.78 14.65 -30.91
N PHE A 31 -21.57 14.23 -30.53
CA PHE A 31 -20.52 15.09 -29.96
C PHE A 31 -19.25 15.11 -30.83
N LEU A 32 -19.38 14.82 -32.12
CA LEU A 32 -18.25 14.56 -32.99
C LEU A 32 -18.46 15.19 -34.36
N ASP A 33 -17.40 15.78 -34.90
CA ASP A 33 -17.38 16.19 -36.28
C ASP A 33 -17.18 14.97 -37.21
N PRO A 34 -17.84 14.96 -38.38
CA PRO A 34 -17.64 13.92 -39.37
C PRO A 34 -16.21 14.00 -39.93
N ALA A 35 -15.58 12.83 -40.06
CA ALA A 35 -14.27 12.67 -40.69
C ALA A 35 -14.26 11.44 -41.59
N PRO A 36 -13.44 11.44 -42.67
CA PRO A 36 -13.25 10.29 -43.54
C PRO A 36 -12.83 9.03 -42.76
N VAL A 37 -13.38 7.87 -43.11
CA VAL A 37 -13.13 6.60 -42.41
C VAL A 37 -11.66 6.17 -42.54
N GLU A 38 -11.03 6.56 -43.64
CA GLU A 38 -9.63 6.32 -43.95
C GLU A 38 -8.68 6.92 -42.90
N ASN A 39 -9.10 8.01 -42.23
CA ASN A 39 -8.31 8.64 -41.15
C ASN A 39 -8.14 7.73 -39.92
N TYR A 40 -8.97 6.70 -39.80
CA TYR A 40 -8.96 5.75 -38.69
C TYR A 40 -8.22 4.45 -39.05
N LEU A 41 -7.73 4.31 -40.28
CA LEU A 41 -6.96 3.15 -40.71
C LEU A 41 -5.48 3.32 -40.34
N GLY A 42 -4.96 2.43 -39.48
CA GLY A 42 -3.58 2.45 -39.00
C GLY A 42 -3.32 3.35 -37.78
N GLY A 43 -2.04 3.60 -37.47
CA GLY A 43 -1.60 4.71 -36.62
C GLY A 43 -2.07 4.74 -35.15
N GLY A 44 -2.52 3.64 -34.55
CA GLY A 44 -2.93 3.59 -33.13
C GLY A 44 -4.42 3.33 -32.89
N PHE A 45 -5.21 3.19 -33.96
CA PHE A 45 -6.60 2.76 -33.84
C PHE A 45 -6.75 1.24 -33.86
N HIS A 46 -7.65 0.74 -33.01
CA HIS A 46 -7.89 -0.67 -32.77
C HIS A 46 -9.38 -1.00 -32.89
N ALA A 47 -9.72 -1.91 -33.79
CA ALA A 47 -11.03 -2.53 -33.88
C ALA A 47 -11.31 -3.35 -32.61
N ALA A 48 -12.45 -3.12 -31.98
CA ALA A 48 -12.92 -3.89 -30.84
C ALA A 48 -14.00 -4.88 -31.27
N HIS A 49 -13.77 -6.15 -31.00
CA HIS A 49 -14.74 -7.22 -31.23
C HIS A 49 -15.13 -7.89 -29.91
N GLU A 50 -16.41 -8.17 -29.72
CA GLU A 50 -16.87 -8.98 -28.59
C GLU A 50 -16.38 -10.42 -28.74
N LYS A 51 -15.70 -10.97 -27.73
CA LYS A 51 -15.21 -12.34 -27.77
C LYS A 51 -16.33 -13.38 -27.92
N ALA A 52 -17.46 -13.13 -27.27
CA ALA A 52 -18.58 -14.07 -27.23
C ALA A 52 -19.31 -14.20 -28.57
N THR A 53 -19.36 -13.14 -29.37
CA THR A 53 -20.20 -13.07 -30.58
C THR A 53 -19.39 -12.80 -31.86
N GLY A 54 -18.14 -12.37 -31.73
CA GLY A 54 -17.34 -11.87 -32.84
C GLY A 54 -17.83 -10.51 -33.39
N ARG A 55 -18.87 -9.91 -32.81
CA ARG A 55 -19.46 -8.67 -33.35
C ARG A 55 -18.53 -7.49 -33.12
N PHE A 56 -18.38 -6.66 -34.15
CA PHE A 56 -17.73 -5.35 -34.03
C PHE A 56 -18.49 -4.50 -33.00
N ALA A 57 -17.79 -4.11 -31.94
CA ALA A 57 -18.33 -3.30 -30.85
C ALA A 57 -18.03 -1.80 -31.06
N GLY A 58 -17.02 -1.48 -31.87
CA GLY A 58 -16.51 -0.13 -32.09
C GLY A 58 -15.00 -0.11 -32.26
N TRP A 59 -14.37 1.04 -32.04
CA TRP A 59 -12.93 1.19 -32.07
C TRP A 59 -12.38 1.93 -30.84
N PHE A 60 -11.10 1.73 -30.56
CA PHE A 60 -10.31 2.46 -29.57
C PHE A 60 -9.09 3.10 -30.23
N GLU A 61 -8.68 4.26 -29.76
CA GLU A 61 -7.45 4.94 -30.15
C GLU A 61 -6.47 4.89 -28.98
N PHE A 62 -5.22 4.58 -29.30
CA PHE A 62 -4.08 4.72 -28.42
C PHE A 62 -2.87 5.12 -29.26
N ARG A 63 -2.78 6.42 -29.57
CA ARG A 63 -1.87 6.97 -30.57
C ARG A 63 -0.89 7.95 -29.95
N ALA A 64 0.39 7.82 -30.27
CA ALA A 64 1.42 8.76 -29.82
C ALA A 64 1.18 10.16 -30.42
N THR A 65 1.18 11.18 -29.56
CA THR A 65 1.04 12.59 -29.95
C THR A 65 2.36 13.36 -29.90
N GLY A 66 3.42 12.76 -29.34
CA GLY A 66 4.78 13.31 -29.27
C GLY A 66 5.30 13.39 -27.83
N SER A 67 6.62 13.46 -27.65
CA SER A 67 7.26 13.67 -26.33
C SER A 67 6.84 12.68 -25.21
N GLY A 68 6.49 11.44 -25.59
CA GLY A 68 6.02 10.39 -24.68
C GLY A 68 4.54 10.51 -24.28
N ASP A 69 3.77 11.40 -24.90
CA ASP A 69 2.33 11.51 -24.71
C ASP A 69 1.57 10.62 -25.69
N VAL A 70 0.48 10.03 -25.22
CA VAL A 70 -0.43 9.19 -26.00
C VAL A 70 -1.87 9.66 -25.81
N GLU A 71 -2.60 9.76 -26.90
CA GLU A 71 -4.04 10.06 -26.91
C GLU A 71 -4.86 8.78 -26.78
N LEU A 72 -5.78 8.77 -25.82
CA LEU A 72 -6.78 7.74 -25.62
C LEU A 72 -8.13 8.23 -26.17
N GLY A 73 -8.69 7.48 -27.12
CA GLY A 73 -10.00 7.72 -27.70
C GLY A 73 -10.80 6.43 -27.84
N TYR A 74 -12.10 6.54 -28.05
CA TYR A 74 -12.94 5.39 -28.38
C TYR A 74 -14.27 5.83 -28.98
N ARG A 75 -14.84 4.95 -29.82
CA ARG A 75 -16.19 5.10 -30.37
C ARG A 75 -16.83 3.74 -30.40
N LEU A 76 -17.95 3.59 -29.69
CA LEU A 76 -18.66 2.31 -29.57
C LEU A 76 -20.03 2.39 -30.21
N HIS A 77 -20.45 1.28 -30.80
CA HIS A 77 -21.81 1.12 -31.30
C HIS A 77 -22.83 1.30 -30.18
N ARG A 78 -23.98 1.92 -30.45
CA ARG A 78 -25.00 2.21 -29.43
C ARG A 78 -25.44 0.98 -28.65
N ALA A 79 -25.62 -0.15 -29.34
CA ALA A 79 -25.96 -1.45 -28.73
C ALA A 79 -24.86 -2.05 -27.81
N SER A 80 -23.68 -1.43 -27.77
CA SER A 80 -22.55 -1.81 -26.92
C SER A 80 -22.41 -0.89 -25.69
N TRP A 81 -23.21 0.19 -25.60
CA TRP A 81 -23.19 1.13 -24.48
C TRP A 81 -23.77 0.53 -23.20
N GLY A 82 -23.38 1.08 -22.04
CA GLY A 82 -23.87 0.63 -20.73
C GLY A 82 -23.29 -0.71 -20.24
N ARG A 83 -22.49 -1.40 -21.07
CA ARG A 83 -21.90 -2.72 -20.75
C ARG A 83 -20.48 -2.63 -20.15
N GLY A 84 -19.94 -1.42 -20.03
CA GLY A 84 -18.61 -1.15 -19.47
C GLY A 84 -17.45 -1.36 -20.45
N TYR A 85 -17.72 -1.60 -21.73
CA TYR A 85 -16.66 -1.89 -22.73
C TYR A 85 -15.68 -0.74 -22.94
N ALA A 86 -16.15 0.52 -22.92
CA ALA A 86 -15.26 1.67 -23.08
C ALA A 86 -14.23 1.74 -21.95
N THR A 87 -14.67 1.54 -20.71
CA THR A 87 -13.78 1.45 -19.54
C THR A 87 -12.84 0.25 -19.63
N GLU A 88 -13.36 -0.92 -19.99
CA GLU A 88 -12.54 -2.14 -20.09
C GLU A 88 -11.42 -2.01 -21.14
N GLY A 89 -11.77 -1.59 -22.37
CA GLY A 89 -10.80 -1.42 -23.44
C GLY A 89 -9.83 -0.27 -23.19
N GLY A 90 -10.34 0.87 -22.70
CA GLY A 90 -9.52 2.03 -22.37
C GLY A 90 -8.51 1.75 -21.27
N LYS A 91 -8.96 1.13 -20.16
CA LYS A 91 -8.05 0.75 -19.06
C LYS A 91 -6.99 -0.24 -19.52
N ALA A 92 -7.35 -1.24 -20.33
CA ALA A 92 -6.38 -2.19 -20.85
C ALA A 92 -5.30 -1.53 -21.72
N LEU A 93 -5.66 -0.54 -22.55
CA LEU A 93 -4.70 0.22 -23.35
C LEU A 93 -3.78 1.07 -22.48
N VAL A 94 -4.34 1.77 -21.48
CA VAL A 94 -3.59 2.57 -20.50
C VAL A 94 -2.57 1.69 -19.76
N ASP A 95 -3.01 0.57 -19.19
CA ASP A 95 -2.16 -0.35 -18.43
C ASP A 95 -1.04 -0.92 -19.31
N HIS A 96 -1.38 -1.32 -20.55
CA HIS A 96 -0.39 -1.82 -21.51
C HIS A 96 0.63 -0.75 -21.89
N GLY A 97 0.19 0.48 -22.17
CA GLY A 97 1.05 1.58 -22.56
C GLY A 97 2.09 1.94 -21.51
N PHE A 98 1.67 2.06 -20.24
CA PHE A 98 2.59 2.36 -19.15
C PHE A 98 3.54 1.20 -18.84
N ALA A 99 3.05 -0.06 -18.88
CA ALA A 99 3.87 -1.24 -18.65
C ALA A 99 4.96 -1.45 -19.70
N ALA A 100 4.69 -1.16 -20.98
CA ALA A 100 5.63 -1.35 -22.09
C ALA A 100 6.81 -0.34 -22.09
N GLY A 101 6.76 0.72 -21.28
CA GLY A 101 7.91 1.60 -21.04
C GLY A 101 8.08 2.80 -21.98
N GLY A 102 7.19 3.01 -22.97
CA GLY A 102 7.27 4.10 -23.94
C GLY A 102 6.34 5.29 -23.68
N VAL A 103 5.44 5.19 -22.71
CA VAL A 103 4.41 6.20 -22.42
C VAL A 103 4.73 6.91 -21.10
N ARG A 104 4.83 8.24 -21.15
CA ARG A 104 4.99 9.13 -19.98
C ARG A 104 3.63 9.64 -19.49
N ARG A 105 2.71 9.93 -20.42
CA ARG A 105 1.40 10.52 -20.11
C ARG A 105 0.35 10.05 -21.10
N VAL A 106 -0.83 9.70 -20.60
CA VAL A 106 -2.02 9.45 -21.42
C VAL A 106 -2.94 10.67 -21.30
N VAL A 107 -3.42 11.18 -22.42
CA VAL A 107 -4.35 12.31 -22.51
C VAL A 107 -5.62 11.90 -23.25
N ALA A 108 -6.75 12.53 -22.92
CA ALA A 108 -8.00 12.34 -23.63
C ALA A 108 -8.83 13.62 -23.61
N THR A 109 -9.52 13.92 -24.71
CA THR A 109 -10.38 15.10 -24.83
C THR A 109 -11.81 14.68 -25.16
N THR A 110 -12.77 15.40 -24.60
CA THR A 110 -14.19 15.25 -24.98
C THR A 110 -14.96 16.51 -24.62
N MET A 111 -16.11 16.76 -25.29
CA MET A 111 -16.96 17.91 -24.97
C MET A 111 -17.35 17.90 -23.48
N ALA A 112 -17.36 19.07 -22.85
CA ALA A 112 -17.69 19.20 -21.42
C ALA A 112 -19.07 18.62 -21.07
N VAL A 113 -20.03 18.73 -21.99
CA VAL A 113 -21.39 18.17 -21.88
C VAL A 113 -21.46 16.65 -22.00
N ASN A 114 -20.41 15.97 -22.48
CA ASN A 114 -20.37 14.52 -22.64
C ASN A 114 -20.05 13.80 -21.31
N ALA A 115 -20.98 13.88 -20.36
CA ALA A 115 -20.85 13.27 -19.03
C ALA A 115 -20.66 11.74 -19.04
N ARG A 116 -21.00 11.05 -20.14
CA ARG A 116 -20.76 9.60 -20.27
C ARG A 116 -19.28 9.32 -20.55
N SER A 117 -18.68 10.05 -21.49
CA SER A 117 -17.26 9.90 -21.81
C SER A 117 -16.38 10.30 -20.63
N ARG A 118 -16.67 11.43 -19.98
CA ARG A 118 -15.95 11.91 -18.78
C ARG A 118 -15.87 10.85 -17.67
N ARG A 119 -16.99 10.20 -17.35
CA ARG A 119 -17.03 9.10 -16.37
C ARG A 119 -16.22 7.87 -16.78
N VAL A 120 -16.10 7.58 -18.08
CA VAL A 120 -15.25 6.50 -18.55
C VAL A 120 -13.78 6.87 -18.38
N LEU A 121 -13.39 8.11 -18.71
CA LEU A 121 -12.01 8.60 -18.54
C LEU A 121 -11.57 8.53 -17.07
N GLU A 122 -12.45 8.95 -16.16
CA GLU A 122 -12.24 8.85 -14.71
C GLU A 122 -12.04 7.39 -14.26
N LYS A 123 -12.86 6.46 -14.77
CA LYS A 123 -12.72 5.02 -14.47
C LYS A 123 -11.48 4.38 -15.10
N CYS A 124 -10.92 4.96 -16.15
CA CYS A 124 -9.63 4.56 -16.70
C CYS A 124 -8.45 5.16 -15.89
N GLY A 125 -8.72 5.94 -14.85
CA GLY A 125 -7.73 6.56 -13.97
C GLY A 125 -7.32 7.97 -14.36
N LEU A 126 -7.84 8.53 -15.46
CA LEU A 126 -7.50 9.89 -15.88
C LEU A 126 -8.23 10.93 -15.02
N ARG A 127 -7.59 12.06 -14.77
CA ARG A 127 -8.12 13.19 -13.98
C ARG A 127 -8.32 14.41 -14.87
N HIS A 128 -9.33 15.22 -14.54
CA HIS A 128 -9.59 16.48 -15.26
C HIS A 128 -8.41 17.44 -15.08
N VAL A 129 -7.91 17.97 -16.19
CA VAL A 129 -6.76 18.90 -16.23
C VAL A 129 -7.25 20.33 -16.45
N ARG A 130 -8.08 20.53 -17.46
CA ARG A 130 -8.57 21.86 -17.86
C ARG A 130 -9.83 21.78 -18.72
N THR A 131 -10.53 22.90 -18.78
CA THR A 131 -11.60 23.16 -19.75
C THR A 131 -11.13 24.25 -20.71
N PHE A 132 -11.40 24.10 -22.00
CA PHE A 132 -11.01 25.07 -23.02
C PHE A 132 -12.06 25.18 -24.12
N HIS A 133 -12.07 26.29 -24.83
CA HIS A 133 -13.03 26.56 -25.90
C HIS A 133 -12.32 26.54 -27.25
N VAL A 134 -12.96 25.92 -28.24
CA VAL A 134 -12.51 25.87 -29.62
C VAL A 134 -13.57 26.54 -30.47
N GLU A 135 -13.17 27.46 -31.35
CA GLU A 135 -14.09 28.09 -32.29
C GLU A 135 -14.27 27.20 -33.51
N PHE A 136 -15.51 26.81 -33.76
CA PHE A 136 -15.90 26.03 -34.93
C PHE A 136 -16.82 26.87 -35.83
N PRO A 137 -16.70 26.77 -37.17
CA PRO A 137 -17.62 27.44 -38.09
C PRO A 137 -19.09 27.04 -37.92
N ASP A 138 -19.34 25.79 -37.48
CA ASP A 138 -20.66 25.25 -37.18
C ASP A 138 -20.59 24.49 -35.83
N PRO A 139 -20.86 25.16 -34.69
CA PRO A 139 -20.64 24.57 -33.38
C PRO A 139 -21.71 23.53 -33.02
N LEU A 140 -21.25 22.37 -32.54
CA LEU A 140 -22.13 21.33 -32.03
C LEU A 140 -22.92 21.79 -30.78
N PRO A 141 -24.16 21.32 -30.57
CA PRO A 141 -24.91 21.62 -29.35
C PRO A 141 -24.13 21.27 -28.07
N GLY A 142 -23.93 22.27 -27.19
CA GLY A 142 -23.15 22.13 -25.96
C GLY A 142 -21.69 22.55 -26.09
N ALA A 143 -21.23 22.98 -27.27
CA ALA A 143 -19.88 23.53 -27.48
C ALA A 143 -19.63 24.82 -26.68
N GLU A 144 -20.68 25.54 -26.27
CA GLU A 144 -20.60 26.71 -25.38
C GLU A 144 -20.00 26.38 -24.00
N TYR A 145 -20.10 25.11 -23.57
CA TYR A 145 -19.47 24.62 -22.33
C TYR A 145 -18.01 24.19 -22.53
N GLY A 146 -17.52 24.20 -23.77
CA GLY A 146 -16.14 23.88 -24.14
C GLY A 146 -15.83 22.38 -24.20
N GLU A 147 -14.55 22.11 -24.40
CA GLU A 147 -13.90 20.80 -24.35
C GLU A 147 -13.23 20.62 -22.98
N VAL A 148 -13.13 19.38 -22.53
CA VAL A 148 -12.39 19.02 -21.31
C VAL A 148 -11.24 18.09 -21.64
N GLU A 149 -10.06 18.41 -21.12
CA GLU A 149 -8.87 17.56 -21.18
C GLU A 149 -8.75 16.76 -19.88
N TYR A 150 -8.50 15.46 -20.01
CA TYR A 150 -8.17 14.56 -18.93
C TYR A 150 -6.77 13.97 -19.17
N ALA A 151 -6.02 13.74 -18.09
CA ALA A 151 -4.70 13.12 -18.18
C ALA A 151 -4.41 12.15 -17.03
N LEU A 152 -3.48 11.23 -17.28
CA LEU A 152 -2.87 10.34 -16.30
C LEU A 152 -1.38 10.25 -16.61
N THR A 153 -0.50 10.45 -15.63
CA THR A 153 0.95 10.22 -15.81
C THR A 153 1.35 8.80 -15.44
N LYS A 154 2.53 8.37 -15.90
CA LYS A 154 3.09 7.07 -15.54
C LYS A 154 3.31 6.95 -14.03
N GLU A 155 3.77 8.01 -13.40
CA GLU A 155 4.02 8.05 -11.96
C GLU A 155 2.72 7.91 -11.16
N GLU A 156 1.64 8.59 -11.60
CA GLU A 156 0.31 8.45 -11.01
C GLU A 156 -0.26 7.04 -11.19
N TRP A 157 -0.10 6.45 -12.37
CA TRP A 157 -0.50 5.07 -12.63
C TRP A 157 0.28 4.08 -11.76
N GLN A 158 1.61 4.23 -11.67
CA GLN A 158 2.46 3.38 -10.81
C GLN A 158 2.08 3.51 -9.34
N ARG A 159 1.79 4.72 -8.86
CA ARG A 159 1.31 4.95 -7.49
C ARG A 159 -0.01 4.22 -7.25
N ALA A 160 -0.98 4.35 -8.15
CA ALA A 160 -2.25 3.66 -8.03
C ALA A 160 -2.12 2.12 -8.09
N GLN A 161 -1.18 1.60 -8.89
CA GLN A 161 -0.87 0.16 -8.87
C GLN A 161 -0.21 -0.27 -7.55
N GLY A 162 0.63 0.57 -6.96
CA GLY A 162 1.23 0.36 -5.64
C GLY A 162 0.17 0.35 -4.53
N GLU A 163 -0.68 1.37 -4.47
CA GLU A 163 -1.78 1.47 -3.49
C GLU A 163 -2.72 0.26 -3.57
N ALA A 164 -3.10 -0.15 -4.79
CA ALA A 164 -3.91 -1.35 -4.99
C ALA A 164 -3.20 -2.66 -4.61
N MET A 165 -1.86 -2.71 -4.70
CA MET A 165 -1.07 -3.88 -4.28
C MET A 165 -1.04 -4.04 -2.76
N TRP A 166 -1.16 -2.94 -2.00
CA TRP A 166 -1.15 -2.95 -0.54
C TRP A 166 -2.56 -2.90 0.08
N ASP A 167 -3.61 -2.81 -0.73
CA ASP A 167 -5.02 -2.76 -0.33
C ASP A 167 -5.33 -1.72 0.77
N THR A 168 -4.69 -0.55 0.72
CA THR A 168 -4.81 0.46 1.79
C THR A 168 -6.20 1.08 1.92
N ASP A 169 -7.03 0.94 0.89
CA ASP A 169 -8.41 1.40 0.89
C ASP A 169 -9.28 0.64 1.92
N SER A 170 -8.87 -0.56 2.35
CA SER A 170 -9.57 -1.32 3.40
C SER A 170 -9.40 -0.76 4.81
N VAL A 171 -8.40 0.10 5.06
CA VAL A 171 -8.09 0.61 6.40
C VAL A 171 -9.21 1.48 6.94
N ASP A 172 -9.73 1.15 8.12
CA ASP A 172 -10.67 2.02 8.84
C ASP A 172 -9.90 3.06 9.69
N LEU A 173 -9.79 4.28 9.17
CA LEU A 173 -9.10 5.38 9.86
C LEU A 173 -9.78 5.77 11.17
N ASP A 174 -11.11 5.77 11.22
CA ASP A 174 -11.86 6.20 12.41
C ASP A 174 -11.67 5.20 13.55
N ALA A 175 -11.74 3.90 13.24
CA ALA A 175 -11.45 2.84 14.20
C ALA A 175 -9.99 2.89 14.68
N TYR A 176 -9.04 3.13 13.76
CA TYR A 176 -7.62 3.29 14.11
C TYR A 176 -7.38 4.48 15.04
N PHE A 177 -8.00 5.64 14.77
CA PHE A 177 -7.91 6.82 15.62
C PHE A 177 -8.55 6.59 16.99
N ALA A 178 -9.69 5.89 17.05
CA ALA A 178 -10.30 5.50 18.32
C ALA A 178 -9.40 4.56 19.14
N ARG A 179 -8.64 3.68 18.48
CA ARG A 179 -7.68 2.77 19.14
C ARG A 179 -6.45 3.49 19.68
N THR A 180 -5.90 4.43 18.93
CA THR A 180 -4.59 5.04 19.20
C THR A 180 -4.67 6.40 19.89
N GLY A 181 -5.81 7.09 19.79
CA GLY A 181 -5.98 8.47 20.26
C GLY A 181 -5.39 9.53 19.32
N ALA A 182 -4.84 9.12 18.17
CA ALA A 182 -4.39 10.05 17.13
C ALA A 182 -5.57 10.62 16.32
N SER A 183 -5.29 11.52 15.37
CA SER A 183 -6.30 12.05 14.46
C SER A 183 -5.72 12.27 13.05
N ALA A 184 -6.61 12.58 12.09
CA ALA A 184 -6.21 12.93 10.73
C ALA A 184 -5.32 14.19 10.63
N SER A 185 -5.26 15.02 11.68
CA SER A 185 -4.39 16.20 11.74
C SER A 185 -3.08 15.96 12.50
N SER A 186 -2.88 14.76 13.05
CA SER A 186 -1.64 14.41 13.74
C SER A 186 -0.46 14.40 12.76
N SER A 187 0.67 14.95 13.20
CA SER A 187 1.95 14.85 12.51
C SER A 187 2.45 13.40 12.46
N LEU A 188 3.43 13.12 11.58
CA LEU A 188 4.06 11.80 11.50
C LEU A 188 4.63 11.34 12.85
N THR A 189 5.24 12.24 13.62
CA THR A 189 5.78 11.93 14.96
C THR A 189 4.67 11.59 15.95
N GLU A 190 3.58 12.36 15.97
CA GLU A 190 2.43 12.10 16.86
C GLU A 190 1.73 10.78 16.49
N LEU A 191 1.57 10.50 15.19
CA LEU A 191 1.01 9.22 14.72
C LEU A 191 1.89 8.04 15.14
N HIS A 192 3.20 8.16 14.98
CA HIS A 192 4.17 7.12 15.33
C HIS A 192 4.14 6.82 16.83
N GLU A 193 4.23 7.86 17.67
CA GLU A 193 4.18 7.70 19.12
C GLU A 193 2.83 7.12 19.57
N ALA A 194 1.71 7.63 19.04
CA ALA A 194 0.38 7.13 19.38
C ALA A 194 0.21 5.65 19.02
N HIS A 195 0.74 5.20 17.88
CA HIS A 195 0.73 3.79 17.50
C HIS A 195 1.51 2.93 18.50
N VAL A 196 2.78 3.27 18.73
CA VAL A 196 3.71 2.49 19.57
C VAL A 196 3.20 2.40 21.01
N ARG A 197 2.60 3.47 21.53
CA ARG A 197 2.05 3.49 22.89
C ARG A 197 0.74 2.72 23.03
N ALA A 198 -0.09 2.70 21.99
CA ALA A 198 -1.43 2.12 22.08
C ALA A 198 -1.49 0.62 21.73
N ILE A 199 -0.58 0.14 20.87
CA ILE A 199 -0.59 -1.22 20.35
C ILE A 199 0.66 -1.96 20.85
N PRO A 200 0.53 -3.00 21.70
CA PRO A 200 1.67 -3.77 22.18
C PRO A 200 2.32 -4.57 21.05
N PHE A 201 3.64 -4.78 21.16
CA PHE A 201 4.31 -5.79 20.35
C PHE A 201 4.11 -7.17 21.00
N GLU A 202 3.73 -8.18 20.22
CA GLU A 202 3.55 -9.56 20.67
C GLU A 202 3.69 -10.59 19.53
N ASN A 203 4.04 -11.84 19.86
CA ASN A 203 4.08 -12.97 18.92
C ASN A 203 3.14 -14.12 19.33
N ILE A 204 2.04 -13.82 20.00
CA ILE A 204 1.15 -14.83 20.61
C ILE A 204 0.50 -15.72 19.55
N ASP A 205 0.11 -15.18 18.39
CA ASP A 205 -0.41 -16.03 17.30
C ASP A 205 0.59 -17.11 16.88
N VAL A 206 1.89 -16.78 16.88
CA VAL A 206 2.96 -17.76 16.63
C VAL A 206 3.03 -18.78 17.77
N MET A 207 2.89 -18.36 19.02
CA MET A 207 2.84 -19.25 20.18
C MET A 207 1.60 -20.17 20.20
N LEU A 208 0.54 -19.79 19.46
CA LEU A 208 -0.65 -20.60 19.22
C LEU A 208 -0.53 -21.49 17.97
N GLY A 209 0.64 -21.53 17.33
CA GLY A 209 0.90 -22.32 16.13
C GLY A 209 0.34 -21.73 14.83
N LEU A 210 0.00 -20.44 14.83
CA LEU A 210 -0.52 -19.73 13.66
C LEU A 210 0.59 -18.94 12.96
N VAL A 211 0.44 -18.77 11.65
CA VAL A 211 1.21 -17.78 10.89
C VAL A 211 0.37 -16.50 10.84
N PRO A 212 0.85 -15.38 11.40
CA PRO A 212 0.09 -14.12 11.38
C PRO A 212 -0.28 -13.70 9.96
N SER A 213 -1.53 -13.25 9.78
CA SER A 213 -2.02 -12.73 8.50
C SER A 213 -1.31 -11.43 8.15
N LEU A 214 -1.09 -11.22 6.85
CA LEU A 214 -0.56 -9.97 6.31
C LEU A 214 -1.65 -9.14 5.59
N ASP A 215 -2.90 -9.60 5.63
CA ASP A 215 -4.04 -8.89 5.07
C ASP A 215 -4.47 -7.75 6.01
N LEU A 216 -4.67 -6.54 5.49
CA LEU A 216 -5.02 -5.37 6.30
C LEU A 216 -6.36 -5.53 7.03
N VAL A 217 -7.33 -6.25 6.45
CA VAL A 217 -8.63 -6.53 7.08
C VAL A 217 -8.43 -7.41 8.31
N ASP A 218 -7.59 -8.45 8.21
CA ASP A 218 -7.30 -9.33 9.34
C ASP A 218 -6.48 -8.61 10.42
N ILE A 219 -5.48 -7.81 10.00
CA ILE A 219 -4.62 -7.05 10.89
C ILE A 219 -5.44 -6.04 11.70
N GLN A 220 -6.32 -5.26 11.07
CA GLN A 220 -7.14 -4.29 11.80
C GLN A 220 -8.14 -4.98 12.73
N ALA A 221 -8.75 -6.10 12.30
CA ALA A 221 -9.62 -6.88 13.17
C ALA A 221 -8.87 -7.37 14.43
N LYS A 222 -7.58 -7.66 14.32
CA LYS A 222 -6.73 -8.06 15.44
C LYS A 222 -6.27 -6.87 16.30
N LEU A 223 -5.51 -5.94 15.72
CA LEU A 223 -4.81 -4.88 16.44
C LEU A 223 -5.75 -3.76 16.92
N VAL A 224 -6.82 -3.49 16.17
CA VAL A 224 -7.77 -2.40 16.42
C VAL A 224 -9.01 -2.94 17.13
N GLU A 225 -9.77 -3.83 16.51
CA GLU A 225 -11.07 -4.28 17.03
C GLU A 225 -10.93 -5.18 18.27
N ARG A 226 -10.10 -6.23 18.19
CA ARG A 226 -9.82 -7.13 19.32
C ARG A 226 -8.79 -6.57 20.31
N ARG A 227 -8.22 -5.38 20.01
CA ARG A 227 -7.23 -4.69 20.85
C ARG A 227 -6.01 -5.54 21.23
N ARG A 228 -5.63 -6.48 20.38
CA ARG A 228 -4.41 -7.28 20.53
C ARG A 228 -3.19 -6.49 20.03
N GLY A 229 -2.01 -7.09 20.17
CA GLY A 229 -0.80 -6.61 19.54
C GLY A 229 -0.49 -7.35 18.24
N GLY A 230 0.70 -7.14 17.72
CA GLY A 230 1.29 -7.98 16.68
C GLY A 230 2.81 -7.87 16.70
N TYR A 231 3.47 -8.45 15.71
CA TYR A 231 4.90 -8.19 15.49
C TYR A 231 5.15 -7.31 14.27
N CYS A 232 6.41 -7.17 13.85
CA CYS A 232 6.85 -6.11 12.94
C CYS A 232 6.01 -5.97 11.65
N TYR A 233 5.61 -7.08 11.02
CA TYR A 233 4.82 -7.02 9.79
C TYR A 233 3.42 -6.46 10.01
N GLU A 234 2.71 -6.91 11.04
CA GLU A 234 1.34 -6.48 11.35
C GLU A 234 1.31 -5.00 11.74
N HIS A 235 2.23 -4.59 12.62
CA HIS A 235 2.41 -3.20 13.02
C HIS A 235 2.70 -2.30 11.82
N GLN A 236 3.72 -2.65 11.05
CA GLN A 236 4.20 -1.77 9.98
C GLN A 236 3.21 -1.73 8.81
N LEU A 237 2.53 -2.83 8.47
CA LEU A 237 1.49 -2.83 7.43
C LEU A 237 0.31 -1.94 7.82
N LEU A 238 -0.23 -2.09 9.03
CA LEU A 238 -1.33 -1.24 9.51
C LEU A 238 -0.93 0.23 9.51
N PHE A 239 0.24 0.55 10.08
CA PHE A 239 0.69 1.93 10.20
C PHE A 239 0.93 2.57 8.82
N THR A 240 1.59 1.86 7.91
CA THR A 240 1.81 2.36 6.55
C THR A 240 0.52 2.51 5.75
N GLY A 241 -0.46 1.61 5.95
CA GLY A 241 -1.79 1.75 5.37
C GLY A 241 -2.51 3.02 5.83
N VAL A 242 -2.43 3.34 7.13
CA VAL A 242 -2.94 4.60 7.70
C VAL A 242 -2.24 5.80 7.07
N LEU A 243 -0.90 5.77 6.97
CA LEU A 243 -0.12 6.87 6.38
C LEU A 243 -0.48 7.12 4.91
N GLU A 244 -0.59 6.07 4.09
CA GLU A 244 -0.99 6.23 2.68
C GLU A 244 -2.41 6.78 2.55
N ARG A 245 -3.33 6.36 3.43
CA ARG A 245 -4.69 6.92 3.50
C ARG A 245 -4.75 8.38 3.94
N LEU A 246 -3.72 8.86 4.63
CA LEU A 246 -3.52 10.27 4.98
C LEU A 246 -2.72 11.04 3.92
N GLY A 247 -2.33 10.40 2.81
CA GLY A 247 -1.66 11.03 1.68
C GLY A 247 -0.13 11.05 1.77
N TYR A 248 0.47 10.36 2.74
CA TYR A 248 1.93 10.22 2.81
C TYR A 248 2.45 9.30 1.71
N THR A 249 3.67 9.59 1.22
CA THR A 249 4.37 8.69 0.31
C THR A 249 5.21 7.70 1.12
N VAL A 250 4.84 6.42 1.07
CA VAL A 250 5.50 5.36 1.84
C VAL A 250 6.41 4.51 0.96
N GLN A 251 7.62 4.27 1.45
CA GLN A 251 8.57 3.35 0.85
C GLN A 251 8.87 2.20 1.82
N ARG A 252 8.19 1.07 1.64
CA ARG A 252 8.36 -0.13 2.47
C ARG A 252 9.73 -0.77 2.22
N ARG A 253 10.37 -1.25 3.29
CA ARG A 253 11.75 -1.76 3.31
C ARG A 253 11.86 -2.97 4.24
N MET A 254 12.98 -3.67 4.12
CA MET A 254 13.28 -4.84 4.94
C MET A 254 14.70 -4.70 5.51
N SER A 255 14.87 -4.95 6.80
CA SER A 255 16.13 -4.81 7.51
C SER A 255 16.61 -6.14 8.10
N ARG A 256 17.90 -6.20 8.39
CA ARG A 256 18.53 -7.28 9.15
C ARG A 256 18.68 -6.83 10.59
N VAL A 257 18.01 -7.52 11.51
CA VAL A 257 18.21 -7.33 12.95
C VAL A 257 19.54 -7.94 13.33
N MET A 258 20.44 -7.13 13.92
CA MET A 258 21.83 -7.52 14.18
C MET A 258 22.50 -8.12 12.93
N THR A 259 23.01 -9.34 13.03
CA THR A 259 23.65 -10.11 11.96
C THR A 259 22.69 -11.11 11.28
N GLY A 260 21.39 -11.00 11.55
CA GLY A 260 20.36 -11.93 11.12
C GLY A 260 19.93 -11.83 9.64
N PRO A 261 18.95 -12.67 9.24
CA PRO A 261 18.31 -12.57 7.93
C PRO A 261 17.51 -11.26 7.77
N ARG A 262 17.07 -10.95 6.54
CA ARG A 262 16.16 -9.82 6.29
C ARG A 262 14.76 -10.25 6.71
N THR A 263 14.39 -9.93 7.93
CA THR A 263 13.12 -10.40 8.55
C THR A 263 12.43 -9.33 9.36
N HIS A 264 12.88 -8.08 9.25
CA HIS A 264 12.24 -6.96 9.93
C HIS A 264 11.71 -5.96 8.92
N MET A 265 10.45 -5.57 9.09
CA MET A 265 9.77 -4.62 8.22
C MET A 265 9.85 -3.21 8.82
N MET A 266 10.29 -2.26 8.02
CA MET A 266 10.24 -0.83 8.35
C MET A 266 9.94 -0.03 7.07
N SER A 267 9.86 1.29 7.14
CA SER A 267 9.58 2.12 5.97
C SER A 267 10.34 3.43 5.99
N ILE A 268 10.51 4.03 4.81
CA ILE A 268 10.93 5.41 4.66
C ILE A 268 9.71 6.24 4.27
N VAL A 269 9.44 7.30 5.00
CA VAL A 269 8.30 8.22 4.77
C VAL A 269 8.84 9.64 4.85
N ASP A 270 8.67 10.42 3.78
CA ASP A 270 9.09 11.83 3.71
C ASP A 270 10.50 12.09 4.28
N GLY A 271 11.47 11.24 3.90
CA GLY A 271 12.87 11.37 4.33
C GLY A 271 13.15 10.92 5.77
N HIS A 272 12.24 10.17 6.40
CA HIS A 272 12.41 9.62 7.74
C HIS A 272 12.31 8.10 7.72
N LEU A 273 13.18 7.43 8.49
CA LEU A 273 13.00 6.05 8.92
C LEU A 273 11.83 5.99 9.92
N VAL A 274 10.83 5.21 9.56
CA VAL A 274 9.59 4.97 10.32
C VAL A 274 9.51 3.48 10.64
N ASP A 275 9.45 3.16 11.93
CA ASP A 275 9.45 1.79 12.42
C ASP A 275 8.65 1.71 13.72
N VAL A 276 7.39 1.30 13.59
CA VAL A 276 6.50 1.06 14.73
C VAL A 276 6.49 -0.41 15.17
N GLY A 277 7.31 -1.24 14.51
CA GLY A 277 7.25 -2.70 14.60
C GLY A 277 8.47 -3.35 15.27
N PHE A 278 9.49 -2.59 15.66
CA PHE A 278 10.69 -3.14 16.34
C PHE A 278 10.45 -3.52 17.82
N GLY A 279 9.21 -3.43 18.30
CA GLY A 279 8.89 -3.61 19.71
C GLY A 279 9.35 -2.41 20.54
N ALA A 280 10.03 -2.65 21.66
CA ALA A 280 10.48 -1.57 22.53
C ALA A 280 11.79 -0.92 22.07
N GLY A 281 11.86 -0.52 20.80
CA GLY A 281 13.05 0.05 20.16
C GLY A 281 12.91 1.47 19.65
N MET A 282 11.75 1.88 19.13
CA MET A 282 11.57 3.21 18.53
C MET A 282 10.24 3.83 18.93
N LEU A 283 10.28 5.07 19.44
CA LEU A 283 9.12 5.87 19.79
C LEU A 283 8.82 6.93 18.73
N HIS A 284 9.85 7.48 18.09
CA HIS A 284 9.77 8.57 17.12
C HIS A 284 10.48 8.23 15.79
N PRO A 285 10.03 8.81 14.66
CA PRO A 285 10.72 8.67 13.38
C PRO A 285 12.16 9.20 13.44
N MET A 286 13.08 8.53 12.74
CA MET A 286 14.48 8.93 12.62
C MET A 286 14.70 9.70 11.31
N PRO A 287 15.24 10.93 11.30
CA PRO A 287 15.63 11.59 10.07
C PRO A 287 16.65 10.74 9.29
N LEU A 288 16.46 10.57 7.99
CA LEU A 288 17.35 9.80 7.11
C LEU A 288 18.61 10.62 6.76
N VAL A 289 19.35 11.02 7.80
CA VAL A 289 20.56 11.86 7.75
C VAL A 289 21.68 11.16 8.48
N ASP A 290 22.88 11.13 7.88
CA ASP A 290 24.05 10.49 8.48
C ASP A 290 24.45 11.17 9.79
N GLY A 291 24.55 10.39 10.86
CA GLY A 291 24.87 10.86 12.21
C GLY A 291 23.69 11.44 12.98
N ALA A 292 22.47 11.37 12.45
CA ALA A 292 21.28 11.84 13.18
C ALA A 292 21.10 11.07 14.49
N VAL A 293 20.88 11.79 15.59
CA VAL A 293 20.59 11.24 16.91
C VAL A 293 19.22 11.70 17.36
N VAL A 294 18.36 10.76 17.78
CA VAL A 294 17.03 11.03 18.32
C VAL A 294 16.88 10.30 19.64
N ASP A 295 16.27 10.95 20.62
CA ASP A 295 15.89 10.29 21.87
C ASP A 295 14.68 9.38 21.62
N GLN A 296 14.86 8.07 21.82
CA GLN A 296 13.79 7.09 21.68
C GLN A 296 13.32 6.68 23.08
N ALA A 297 12.45 7.49 23.68
CA ALA A 297 11.90 7.27 25.01
C ALA A 297 12.93 7.30 26.17
N GLY A 298 13.95 8.14 26.08
CA GLY A 298 15.02 8.25 27.08
C GLY A 298 16.29 7.47 26.74
N TRP A 299 16.30 6.74 25.63
CA TRP A 299 17.49 6.09 25.09
C TRP A 299 17.87 6.73 23.75
N PRO A 300 18.99 7.45 23.64
CA PRO A 300 19.44 8.00 22.37
C PRO A 300 19.71 6.90 21.34
N HIS A 301 19.22 7.09 20.13
CA HIS A 301 19.48 6.24 18.98
C HIS A 301 20.14 7.05 17.88
N ARG A 302 21.07 6.43 17.14
CA ARG A 302 21.81 7.05 16.06
C ARG A 302 21.57 6.32 14.75
N LEU A 303 21.35 7.07 13.68
CA LEU A 303 21.33 6.56 12.32
C LEU A 303 22.63 6.95 11.60
N ARG A 304 23.34 5.96 11.04
CA ARG A 304 24.62 6.16 10.34
C ARG A 304 24.60 5.54 8.95
N ARG A 305 25.24 6.21 7.99
CA ARG A 305 25.44 5.67 6.63
C ARG A 305 26.71 4.83 6.60
N GLU A 306 26.59 3.60 6.15
CA GLU A 306 27.70 2.68 5.90
C GLU A 306 27.70 2.23 4.44
N GLY A 307 28.37 3.00 3.57
CA GLY A 307 28.33 2.77 2.14
C GLY A 307 26.88 2.83 1.61
N ARG A 308 26.38 1.70 1.10
CA ARG A 308 25.00 1.61 0.60
C ARG A 308 23.96 1.42 1.71
N ARG A 309 24.37 1.06 2.93
CA ARG A 309 23.45 0.71 4.02
C ARG A 309 23.25 1.87 4.98
N TRP A 310 22.11 1.86 5.64
CA TRP A 310 21.86 2.60 6.87
C TRP A 310 21.91 1.65 8.05
N VAL A 311 22.47 2.13 9.15
CA VAL A 311 22.65 1.39 10.39
C VAL A 311 22.00 2.18 11.52
N LEU A 312 21.02 1.56 12.18
CA LEU A 312 20.41 2.09 13.40
C LEU A 312 21.13 1.50 14.61
N GLU A 313 21.52 2.36 15.53
CA GLU A 313 22.27 2.01 16.74
C GLU A 313 21.58 2.62 17.98
N LYS A 314 21.58 1.90 19.10
CA LYS A 314 21.15 2.40 20.43
C LYS A 314 22.39 2.77 21.25
N GLN A 315 22.30 3.84 22.04
CA GLN A 315 23.34 4.20 23.01
C GLN A 315 23.32 3.21 24.18
N ALA A 316 24.46 2.59 24.46
CA ALA A 316 24.76 1.76 25.62
C ALA A 316 25.86 2.41 26.49
N GLU A 317 26.27 1.75 27.59
CA GLU A 317 27.31 2.27 28.50
C GLU A 317 28.66 2.49 27.78
N ASP A 318 29.09 1.53 26.97
CA ASP A 318 30.40 1.53 26.30
C ASP A 318 30.37 1.99 24.83
N GLY A 319 29.28 2.62 24.38
CA GLY A 319 29.18 3.19 23.04
C GLY A 319 27.86 2.91 22.34
N TRP A 320 27.91 2.77 21.02
CA TRP A 320 26.73 2.56 20.17
C TRP A 320 26.61 1.08 19.80
N GLU A 321 25.47 0.48 20.11
CA GLU A 321 25.16 -0.90 19.79
C GLU A 321 24.27 -0.99 18.56
N LEU A 322 24.65 -1.82 17.59
CA LEU A 322 23.83 -2.11 16.42
C LEU A 322 22.45 -2.61 16.85
N MET A 323 21.39 -2.15 16.18
CA MET A 323 20.05 -2.72 16.28
C MET A 323 19.67 -3.44 15.00
N HIS A 324 19.67 -2.70 13.88
CA HIS A 324 19.42 -3.27 12.57
C HIS A 324 20.04 -2.42 11.46
N ALA A 325 20.21 -3.04 10.29
CA ALA A 325 20.73 -2.39 9.10
C ALA A 325 19.88 -2.68 7.86
N PHE A 326 19.74 -1.71 6.97
CA PHE A 326 18.94 -1.82 5.74
C PHE A 326 19.58 -1.09 4.56
N GLU A 327 19.18 -1.49 3.36
CA GLU A 327 19.52 -0.82 2.11
C GLU A 327 18.29 -0.03 1.66
N ASP A 328 18.45 1.25 1.33
CA ASP A 328 17.34 2.16 1.02
C ASP A 328 16.92 2.13 -0.46
N ASP A 329 17.59 1.34 -1.30
CA ASP A 329 17.41 1.24 -2.75
C ASP A 329 16.76 -0.06 -3.23
N VAL A 330 16.34 -0.93 -2.31
CA VAL A 330 15.69 -2.21 -2.64
C VAL A 330 14.19 -2.13 -2.43
N GLU A 331 13.43 -2.11 -3.53
CA GLU A 331 11.96 -2.22 -3.52
C GLU A 331 11.52 -3.54 -2.86
N GLN A 332 10.44 -3.50 -2.08
CA GLN A 332 9.81 -4.66 -1.47
C GLN A 332 8.37 -4.80 -1.97
N ARG A 333 7.91 -6.04 -2.12
CA ARG A 333 6.54 -6.41 -2.47
C ARG A 333 5.89 -7.21 -1.35
N PRO A 334 4.55 -7.29 -1.28
CA PRO A 334 3.86 -8.08 -0.25
C PRO A 334 4.36 -9.53 -0.15
N VAL A 335 4.72 -10.14 -1.28
CA VAL A 335 5.25 -11.52 -1.33
C VAL A 335 6.60 -11.68 -0.64
N ASP A 336 7.45 -10.65 -0.62
CA ASP A 336 8.73 -10.67 0.09
C ASP A 336 8.49 -10.75 1.60
N TYR A 337 7.50 -9.99 2.09
CA TYR A 337 7.05 -10.04 3.47
C TYR A 337 6.38 -11.38 3.79
N ALA A 338 5.56 -11.94 2.90
CA ALA A 338 4.94 -13.25 3.12
C ALA A 338 5.97 -14.37 3.35
N MET A 339 7.04 -14.39 2.54
CA MET A 339 8.14 -15.34 2.71
C MET A 339 8.85 -15.15 4.06
N ALA A 340 9.19 -13.90 4.40
CA ALA A 340 9.91 -13.60 5.64
C ALA A 340 9.03 -13.84 6.89
N ASN A 341 7.74 -13.51 6.82
CA ASN A 341 6.71 -13.79 7.83
C ASN A 341 6.60 -15.29 8.10
N TYR A 342 6.53 -16.11 7.04
CA TYR A 342 6.50 -17.57 7.19
C TYR A 342 7.76 -18.10 7.90
N TYR A 343 8.96 -17.63 7.50
CA TYR A 343 10.20 -18.01 8.19
C TYR A 343 10.18 -17.60 9.67
N VAL A 344 9.81 -16.35 9.97
CA VAL A 344 9.78 -15.83 11.35
C VAL A 344 8.78 -16.61 12.22
N ALA A 345 7.61 -16.95 11.68
CA ALA A 345 6.58 -17.66 12.43
C ALA A 345 6.87 -19.16 12.62
N THR A 346 7.49 -19.82 11.63
CA THR A 346 7.51 -21.30 11.62
C THR A 346 8.89 -21.93 11.77
N HIS A 347 9.96 -21.22 11.42
CA HIS A 347 11.27 -21.84 11.34
C HIS A 347 11.90 -21.98 12.73
N GLU A 348 12.41 -23.17 13.07
CA GLU A 348 12.96 -23.52 14.40
C GLU A 348 14.06 -22.57 14.92
N ARG A 349 14.79 -21.93 14.01
CA ARG A 349 15.86 -20.96 14.31
C ARG A 349 15.36 -19.52 14.45
N SER A 350 14.06 -19.29 14.28
CA SER A 350 13.47 -17.98 14.57
C SER A 350 13.45 -17.77 16.09
N PRO A 351 13.85 -16.59 16.60
CA PRO A 351 13.70 -16.29 18.02
C PRO A 351 12.22 -16.18 18.44
N PHE A 352 11.29 -16.07 17.49
CA PHE A 352 9.86 -15.89 17.75
C PHE A 352 9.05 -17.19 17.67
N SER A 353 9.61 -18.31 17.21
CA SER A 353 8.85 -19.56 17.04
C SER A 353 8.69 -20.36 18.33
N ASN A 354 9.57 -20.13 19.32
CA ASN A 354 9.68 -20.97 20.52
C ASN A 354 9.76 -20.18 21.83
N ARG A 355 9.59 -18.86 21.77
CA ARG A 355 9.65 -17.97 22.95
C ARG A 355 8.55 -16.95 22.85
N LEU A 356 7.80 -16.79 23.93
CA LEU A 356 6.85 -15.69 24.05
C LEU A 356 7.64 -14.39 24.11
N VAL A 357 7.29 -13.44 23.27
CA VAL A 357 7.88 -12.11 23.21
C VAL A 357 6.75 -11.10 23.26
N VAL A 358 6.69 -10.29 24.31
CA VAL A 358 5.74 -9.20 24.45
C VAL A 358 6.49 -7.96 24.90
N MET A 359 6.26 -6.81 24.25
CA MET A 359 6.98 -5.59 24.57
C MET A 359 6.07 -4.36 24.60
N ARG A 360 6.39 -3.45 25.53
CA ARG A 360 5.79 -2.12 25.67
C ARG A 360 6.87 -1.05 25.75
N LEU A 361 6.59 0.08 25.14
CA LEU A 361 7.45 1.26 25.18
C LEU A 361 6.62 2.51 25.44
N GLU A 362 7.05 3.26 26.43
CA GLU A 362 6.50 4.55 26.84
C GLU A 362 7.67 5.50 27.15
N PRO A 363 7.46 6.82 27.16
CA PRO A 363 8.50 7.78 27.53
C PRO A 363 9.16 7.41 28.87
N GLY A 364 10.45 7.03 28.82
CA GLY A 364 11.24 6.67 29.99
C GLY A 364 10.98 5.27 30.58
N LEU A 365 10.19 4.42 29.93
CA LEU A 365 9.83 3.07 30.41
C LEU A 365 9.75 2.06 29.27
N SER A 366 10.55 1.00 29.36
CA SER A 366 10.48 -0.19 28.52
C SER A 366 10.11 -1.39 29.38
N ARG A 367 9.15 -2.19 28.94
CA ARG A 367 8.76 -3.45 29.59
C ARG A 367 8.78 -4.57 28.55
N ARG A 368 9.53 -5.63 28.80
CA ARG A 368 9.77 -6.72 27.83
C ARG A 368 9.65 -8.07 28.52
N LEU A 369 8.72 -8.89 28.07
CA LEU A 369 8.63 -10.30 28.41
C LEU A 369 9.28 -11.10 27.29
N VAL A 370 10.32 -11.88 27.60
CA VAL A 370 10.98 -12.80 26.66
C VAL A 370 11.11 -14.18 27.30
N GLY A 371 10.39 -15.17 26.77
CA GLY A 371 10.25 -16.47 27.39
C GLY A 371 9.50 -16.35 28.72
N SER A 372 10.20 -16.58 29.82
CA SER A 372 9.68 -16.49 31.19
C SER A 372 10.27 -15.31 31.98
N GLU A 373 11.07 -14.45 31.36
CA GLU A 373 11.73 -13.34 32.03
C GLU A 373 11.08 -12.01 31.65
N LEU A 374 10.62 -11.26 32.64
CA LEU A 374 10.18 -9.89 32.52
C LEU A 374 11.35 -8.96 32.82
N THR A 375 11.67 -8.06 31.88
CA THR A 375 12.60 -6.96 32.06
C THR A 375 11.83 -5.65 32.12
N ILE A 376 12.04 -4.87 33.18
CA ILE A 376 11.53 -3.49 33.31
C ILE A 376 12.72 -2.55 33.33
N GLU A 377 12.77 -1.62 32.38
CA GLU A 377 13.87 -0.69 32.21
C GLU A 377 13.34 0.74 32.25
N HIS A 378 13.83 1.53 33.21
CA HIS A 378 13.60 2.96 33.27
C HIS A 378 14.80 3.71 32.73
N ALA A 379 14.58 4.77 31.94
CA ALA A 379 15.67 5.56 31.38
C ALA A 379 16.61 6.08 32.47
N GLY A 380 17.92 5.86 32.28
CA GLY A 380 18.98 6.24 33.22
C GLY A 380 19.09 5.37 34.47
N ARG A 381 18.38 4.23 34.55
CA ARG A 381 18.49 3.25 35.63
C ARG A 381 18.96 1.90 35.09
N GLN A 382 19.50 1.08 35.98
CA GLN A 382 19.81 -0.32 35.66
C GLN A 382 18.49 -1.09 35.44
N PRO A 383 18.43 -2.00 34.45
CA PRO A 383 17.24 -2.80 34.23
C PRO A 383 16.94 -3.75 35.40
N GLU A 384 15.65 -3.94 35.68
CA GLU A 384 15.14 -4.89 36.67
C GLU A 384 14.65 -6.16 35.96
N PHE A 385 15.02 -7.32 36.51
CA PHE A 385 14.70 -8.63 35.93
C PHE A 385 13.92 -9.47 36.93
N SER A 386 12.83 -10.10 36.48
CA SER A 386 12.04 -11.05 37.28
C SER A 386 11.60 -12.24 36.44
N GLN A 387 11.39 -13.38 37.09
CA GLN A 387 10.72 -14.53 36.46
C GLN A 387 9.21 -14.37 36.57
N VAL A 388 8.50 -14.84 35.56
CA VAL A 388 7.03 -14.85 35.52
C VAL A 388 6.49 -15.95 36.43
N ASP A 389 5.75 -15.55 37.45
CA ASP A 389 5.01 -16.44 38.34
C ASP A 389 3.56 -16.62 37.87
N ASP A 390 2.88 -15.53 37.51
CA ASP A 390 1.54 -15.51 36.91
C ASP A 390 1.60 -14.90 35.51
N LEU A 391 1.40 -15.74 34.49
CA LEU A 391 1.44 -15.33 33.09
C LEU A 391 0.29 -14.38 32.74
N ALA A 392 -0.91 -14.61 33.30
CA ALA A 392 -2.08 -13.78 32.98
C ALA A 392 -1.91 -12.37 33.55
N GLU A 393 -1.47 -12.26 34.81
CA GLU A 393 -1.18 -10.96 35.44
C GLU A 393 -0.04 -10.23 34.73
N THR A 394 1.03 -10.94 34.35
CA THR A 394 2.15 -10.36 33.61
C THR A 394 1.70 -9.82 32.26
N LEU A 395 0.90 -10.59 31.51
CA LEU A 395 0.38 -10.15 30.21
C LEU A 395 -0.58 -8.97 30.34
N ASP A 396 -1.44 -8.95 31.36
CA ASP A 396 -2.34 -7.83 31.63
C ASP A 396 -1.54 -6.55 31.91
N SER A 397 -0.43 -6.65 32.66
CA SER A 397 0.47 -5.51 32.88
C SER A 397 1.12 -4.97 31.60
N LEU A 398 1.13 -5.75 30.52
CA LEU A 398 1.64 -5.40 29.19
C LEU A 398 0.50 -5.07 28.21
N ASP A 399 -0.72 -4.85 28.71
CA ASP A 399 -1.97 -4.60 27.99
C ASP A 399 -2.34 -5.72 27.00
N ILE A 400 -2.06 -6.97 27.37
CA ILE A 400 -2.47 -8.16 26.64
C ILE A 400 -3.44 -8.96 27.49
N THR A 401 -4.67 -9.10 27.01
CA THR A 401 -5.66 -10.01 27.60
C THR A 401 -5.85 -11.20 26.68
N LEU A 402 -5.77 -12.41 27.25
CA LEU A 402 -5.97 -13.68 26.56
C LEU A 402 -7.13 -14.46 27.17
N THR A 403 -7.73 -15.33 26.37
CA THR A 403 -8.71 -16.31 26.85
C THR A 403 -8.02 -17.40 27.68
N GLU A 404 -8.78 -18.08 28.54
CA GLU A 404 -8.26 -19.23 29.31
C GLU A 404 -7.66 -20.33 28.40
N GLY A 405 -8.26 -20.55 27.23
CA GLY A 405 -7.77 -21.51 26.24
C GLY A 405 -6.41 -21.14 25.65
N GLU A 406 -6.22 -19.86 25.31
CA GLU A 406 -4.94 -19.34 24.81
C GLU A 406 -3.85 -19.41 25.90
N LEU A 407 -4.17 -18.99 27.12
CA LEU A 407 -3.23 -19.05 28.25
C LEU A 407 -2.77 -20.49 28.53
N SER A 408 -3.72 -21.43 28.56
CA SER A 408 -3.43 -22.85 28.75
C SER A 408 -2.53 -23.41 27.64
N HIS A 409 -2.81 -23.07 26.37
CA HIS A 409 -1.97 -23.49 25.25
C HIS A 409 -0.54 -22.95 25.39
N ILE A 410 -0.39 -21.64 25.60
CA ILE A 410 0.93 -20.99 25.72
C ILE A 410 1.72 -21.54 26.91
N GLY A 411 1.06 -21.70 28.07
CA GLY A 411 1.67 -22.28 29.27
C GLY A 411 2.18 -23.71 29.05
N SER A 412 1.49 -24.49 28.21
CA SER A 412 1.95 -25.83 27.83
C SER A 412 3.16 -25.80 26.88
N THR A 413 3.18 -24.88 25.91
CA THR A 413 4.28 -24.70 24.95
C THR A 413 5.56 -24.20 25.61
N LEU A 414 5.45 -23.34 26.63
CA LEU A 414 6.59 -22.80 27.39
C LEU A 414 7.12 -23.77 28.45
N GLY A 415 6.43 -24.89 28.70
CA GLY A 415 6.81 -25.90 29.69
C GLY A 415 6.58 -25.44 31.13
N THR A 416 5.33 -25.43 31.59
CA THR A 416 4.89 -25.17 32.98
C THR A 416 5.69 -24.11 33.74
N PHE A 417 5.20 -22.87 33.71
CA PHE A 417 5.32 -21.96 34.85
C PHE A 417 4.81 -22.71 36.09
N GLY A 418 5.60 -22.72 37.16
CA GLY A 418 5.56 -23.71 38.24
C GLY A 418 4.14 -24.12 38.70
N ALA A 419 3.90 -25.43 38.76
CA ALA A 419 2.75 -25.96 39.49
C ALA A 419 2.77 -25.44 40.95
N PRO A 420 1.62 -25.08 41.54
CA PRO A 420 1.57 -24.67 42.94
C PRO A 420 2.01 -25.85 43.80
N ARG A 421 3.06 -25.64 44.61
CA ARG A 421 3.46 -26.62 45.62
C ARG A 421 2.38 -26.67 46.69
N SER A 422 1.75 -27.82 46.82
CA SER A 422 0.83 -28.20 47.90
C SER A 422 1.46 -28.12 49.28
#